data_AF-A0A925K1D2-F1
#
_entry.id   AF-A0A925K1D2-F1
#
_cell.length_a   1.000
_cell.length_b   1.000
_cell.length_c   1.000
_cell.angle_alpha   90.00
_cell.angle_beta   90.00
_cell.angle_gamma   90.00
#
_symmetry.space_group_name_H-M   'P 1'
#
loop_
_entity.id
_entity.type
_entity.pdbx_description
1 polymer ?
#
loop_
_entity_poly.entity_id
_entity_poly.type
_entity_poly.pdbx_seq_one_letter_code
_entity_poly.pdbx_strand_id
1 'polypeptide(L)'
;MKRAISLSIIAAGASLALLFQVVGADDHVASHATAHAHAGIAQPLAAAATEQKEFRWNGAVAVGREIEIKGVNGSVEAEPASGNEVEVVAVKRARRSNPDDVRIEVIQHAEGVTICAVYPNVEGRANTCTPGQGGHMNVRDNDTNVNFRVRVPAGVRFAGRTVNGKVEAERLTADVEATTVNGSISVSTSGLARAKTVNGSITAVMGRADWSEGLEFKTVNGGIELSFPATLNAEVDAKTLNGDITSDFPLTVTGRFSKRRMTGTIGGGGRDLRLETVNGSVQIRRAS
;
A
#
# COMPACT_ATOMS: atom_id res chain seq x y z
N MET A 1 -38.98 24.58 -30.27
CA MET A 1 -38.54 24.35 -31.66
C MET A 1 -37.76 23.04 -31.70
N LYS A 2 -38.34 22.02 -32.33
CA LYS A 2 -37.79 20.66 -32.49
C LYS A 2 -37.00 20.60 -33.80
N ARG A 3 -35.84 19.94 -33.82
CA ARG A 3 -35.29 19.34 -35.05
C ARG A 3 -34.66 17.98 -34.71
N ALA A 4 -35.37 16.94 -35.14
CA ALA A 4 -34.87 15.59 -35.28
C ALA A 4 -34.16 15.47 -36.64
N ILE A 5 -33.07 14.71 -36.68
CA ILE A 5 -32.45 14.27 -37.94
C ILE A 5 -32.52 12.74 -37.94
N SER A 6 -33.24 12.26 -38.96
CA SER A 6 -33.48 10.88 -39.33
C SER A 6 -32.24 10.33 -40.05
N LEU A 7 -31.86 9.07 -39.79
CA LEU A 7 -31.03 8.33 -40.73
C LEU A 7 -31.53 6.88 -40.85
N SER A 8 -31.77 6.51 -42.11
CA SER A 8 -32.49 5.33 -42.55
C SER A 8 -31.64 4.07 -42.59
N ILE A 9 -32.37 2.97 -42.47
CA ILE A 9 -32.05 1.54 -42.54
C ILE A 9 -31.56 1.11 -43.93
N ILE A 10 -30.60 0.17 -43.99
CA ILE A 10 -30.51 -0.86 -45.05
C ILE A 10 -30.14 -2.22 -44.40
N ALA A 11 -30.96 -3.24 -44.71
CA ALA A 11 -30.82 -4.68 -44.41
C ALA A 11 -29.68 -5.34 -45.22
N ALA A 12 -29.28 -6.61 -45.17
CA ALA A 12 -29.86 -7.90 -44.82
C ALA A 12 -28.71 -8.94 -44.77
N GLY A 13 -28.94 -10.11 -44.18
CA GLY A 13 -28.01 -11.24 -44.33
C GLY A 13 -28.30 -12.41 -43.41
N ALA A 14 -29.33 -13.18 -43.75
CA ALA A 14 -29.66 -14.46 -43.11
C ALA A 14 -28.75 -15.59 -43.65
N SER A 15 -28.35 -16.53 -42.78
CA SER A 15 -28.15 -17.92 -43.23
C SER A 15 -28.43 -18.92 -42.12
N LEU A 16 -29.00 -20.01 -42.58
CA LEU A 16 -29.89 -20.94 -41.91
C LEU A 16 -29.13 -22.17 -41.39
N ALA A 17 -29.69 -22.75 -40.35
CA ALA A 17 -29.26 -23.94 -39.63
C ALA A 17 -29.12 -25.22 -40.47
N LEU A 18 -28.39 -26.20 -39.95
CA LEU A 18 -28.81 -27.61 -40.07
C LEU A 18 -28.55 -28.36 -38.76
N LEU A 19 -29.64 -28.91 -38.19
CA LEU A 19 -29.65 -29.95 -37.18
C LEU A 19 -29.26 -31.30 -37.83
N PHE A 20 -28.53 -32.13 -37.10
CA PHE A 20 -28.50 -33.58 -37.35
C PHE A 20 -29.00 -34.29 -36.10
N GLN A 21 -30.13 -35.00 -36.23
CA GLN A 21 -30.62 -35.94 -35.24
C GLN A 21 -30.04 -37.33 -35.46
N VAL A 22 -29.80 -38.02 -34.35
CA VAL A 22 -29.35 -39.40 -34.23
C VAL A 22 -30.56 -40.33 -34.23
N VAL A 23 -30.49 -41.43 -34.99
CA VAL A 23 -31.28 -42.67 -34.78
C VAL A 23 -30.32 -43.84 -35.04
N GLY A 24 -30.34 -44.85 -34.16
CA GLY A 24 -29.45 -46.02 -34.18
C GLY A 24 -30.15 -47.36 -34.41
N ALA A 25 -29.34 -48.42 -34.21
CA ALA A 25 -29.62 -49.87 -34.18
C ALA A 25 -29.88 -50.51 -35.57
N ASP A 26 -29.37 -51.69 -35.96
CA ASP A 26 -28.63 -52.79 -35.32
C ASP A 26 -27.85 -53.52 -36.44
N ASP A 27 -26.72 -54.18 -36.13
CA ASP A 27 -26.43 -55.52 -36.65
C ASP A 27 -25.22 -56.18 -35.96
N HIS A 28 -25.37 -57.49 -35.72
CA HIS A 28 -24.53 -58.35 -34.91
C HIS A 28 -23.30 -58.96 -35.65
N VAL A 29 -22.35 -59.40 -34.80
CA VAL A 29 -21.41 -60.54 -34.92
C VAL A 29 -19.93 -60.26 -35.30
N ALA A 30 -19.11 -60.36 -34.23
CA ALA A 30 -17.77 -60.96 -34.08
C ALA A 30 -16.62 -60.59 -35.04
N SER A 31 -15.47 -60.17 -34.50
CA SER A 31 -14.40 -61.12 -34.12
C SER A 31 -13.10 -60.44 -33.64
N HIS A 32 -12.38 -61.17 -32.78
CA HIS A 32 -10.97 -61.09 -32.38
C HIS A 32 -10.39 -59.88 -31.62
N ALA A 33 -10.12 -60.19 -30.36
CA ALA A 33 -9.14 -59.66 -29.42
C ALA A 33 -7.85 -59.03 -29.98
N THR A 34 -7.49 -57.87 -29.40
CA THR A 34 -6.14 -57.59 -28.88
C THR A 34 -6.25 -56.55 -27.76
N ALA A 35 -5.71 -56.89 -26.59
CA ALA A 35 -5.65 -56.03 -25.43
C ALA A 35 -4.59 -54.93 -25.61
N HIS A 36 -4.99 -53.66 -25.52
CA HIS A 36 -4.09 -52.55 -25.28
C HIS A 36 -4.44 -51.91 -23.94
N ALA A 37 -3.52 -52.04 -22.98
CA ALA A 37 -3.58 -51.37 -21.70
C ALA A 37 -3.46 -49.85 -21.91
N HIS A 38 -4.56 -49.13 -21.72
CA HIS A 38 -4.50 -47.67 -21.62
C HIS A 38 -3.93 -47.30 -20.25
N ALA A 39 -2.72 -46.75 -20.26
CA ALA A 39 -2.15 -46.05 -19.12
C ALA A 39 -3.10 -44.91 -18.71
N GLY A 40 -3.67 -45.01 -17.51
CA GLY A 40 -4.47 -43.94 -16.92
C GLY A 40 -3.59 -42.73 -16.66
N ILE A 41 -3.84 -41.65 -17.42
CA ILE A 41 -3.26 -40.35 -17.12
C ILE A 41 -4.03 -39.80 -15.91
N ALA A 42 -3.41 -39.91 -14.72
CA ALA A 42 -3.88 -39.20 -13.55
C ALA A 42 -3.74 -37.69 -13.80
N GLN A 43 -4.86 -36.99 -13.98
CA GLN A 43 -4.86 -35.54 -13.98
C GLN A 43 -4.49 -35.03 -12.59
N PRO A 44 -3.59 -34.05 -12.46
CA PRO A 44 -3.34 -33.43 -11.16
C PRO A 44 -4.60 -32.70 -10.71
N LEU A 45 -5.01 -32.95 -9.47
CA LEU A 45 -6.04 -32.19 -8.77
C LEU A 45 -5.59 -30.72 -8.74
N ALA A 46 -6.19 -29.88 -9.57
CA ALA A 46 -6.01 -28.43 -9.45
C ALA A 46 -6.52 -28.02 -8.07
N ALA A 47 -5.61 -27.56 -7.21
CA ALA A 47 -5.97 -26.95 -5.94
C ALA A 47 -6.87 -25.75 -6.25
N ALA A 48 -8.13 -25.82 -5.83
CA ALA A 48 -9.07 -24.72 -5.94
C ALA A 48 -8.49 -23.52 -5.18
N ALA A 49 -7.96 -22.54 -5.92
CA ALA A 49 -7.59 -21.26 -5.36
C ALA A 49 -8.87 -20.67 -4.77
N THR A 50 -8.90 -20.49 -3.45
CA THR A 50 -10.00 -19.81 -2.77
C THR A 50 -10.10 -18.42 -3.40
N GLU A 51 -11.21 -18.17 -4.11
CA GLU A 51 -11.51 -16.89 -4.76
C GLU A 51 -11.66 -15.83 -3.67
N GLN A 52 -10.54 -15.26 -3.22
CA GLN A 52 -10.55 -14.12 -2.33
C GLN A 52 -11.19 -12.99 -3.10
N LYS A 53 -12.28 -12.42 -2.55
CA LYS A 53 -12.88 -11.21 -3.11
C LYS A 53 -11.89 -10.06 -2.97
N GLU A 54 -11.22 -9.76 -4.07
CA GLU A 54 -10.32 -8.63 -4.20
C GLU A 54 -11.11 -7.44 -4.74
N PHE A 55 -10.99 -6.29 -4.08
CA PHE A 55 -11.35 -5.02 -4.69
C PHE A 55 -10.20 -4.57 -5.58
N ARG A 56 -10.52 -4.03 -6.76
CA ARG A 56 -9.54 -3.47 -7.70
C ARG A 56 -10.00 -2.09 -8.12
N TRP A 57 -9.07 -1.14 -8.10
CA TRP A 57 -9.26 0.20 -8.61
C TRP A 57 -8.03 0.61 -9.40
N ASN A 58 -8.22 1.28 -10.53
CA ASN A 58 -7.16 1.97 -11.24
C ASN A 58 -7.64 3.36 -11.63
N GLY A 59 -6.71 4.31 -11.70
CA GLY A 59 -7.02 5.66 -12.14
C GLY A 59 -5.81 6.56 -12.23
N ALA A 60 -5.93 7.59 -13.07
CA ALA A 60 -4.91 8.61 -13.19
C ALA A 60 -4.88 9.49 -11.93
N VAL A 61 -3.68 9.66 -11.37
CA VAL A 61 -3.37 10.66 -10.35
C VAL A 61 -2.26 11.53 -10.92
N ALA A 62 -2.48 12.84 -10.96
CA ALA A 62 -1.52 13.74 -11.59
C ALA A 62 -0.19 13.77 -10.83
N VAL A 63 0.92 13.99 -11.54
CA VAL A 63 2.24 14.19 -10.95
C VAL A 63 2.18 15.33 -9.92
N GLY A 64 2.83 15.12 -8.77
CA GLY A 64 2.79 16.04 -7.63
C GLY A 64 1.53 15.95 -6.76
N ARG A 65 0.49 15.23 -7.20
CA ARG A 65 -0.68 14.89 -6.39
C ARG A 65 -0.46 13.60 -5.63
N GLU A 66 -1.40 13.27 -4.75
CA GLU A 66 -1.27 12.19 -3.79
C GLU A 66 -2.27 11.06 -4.02
N ILE A 67 -1.82 9.82 -3.87
CA ILE A 67 -2.69 8.68 -3.55
C ILE A 67 -2.56 8.37 -2.05
N GLU A 68 -3.67 8.50 -1.32
CA GLU A 68 -3.75 8.21 0.11
C GLU A 68 -4.53 6.92 0.35
N ILE A 69 -3.96 5.99 1.11
CA ILE A 69 -4.63 4.77 1.57
C ILE A 69 -4.84 4.83 3.08
N LYS A 70 -6.08 4.61 3.52
CA LYS A 70 -6.48 4.63 4.93
C LYS A 70 -7.10 3.29 5.33
N GLY A 71 -6.29 2.44 5.94
CA GLY A 71 -6.70 1.18 6.57
C GLY A 71 -6.89 1.32 8.07
N VAL A 72 -7.37 0.23 8.69
CA VAL A 72 -7.34 0.07 10.15
C VAL A 72 -6.64 -1.21 10.54
N ASN A 73 -7.10 -2.36 10.03
CA ASN A 73 -6.45 -3.64 10.23
C ASN A 73 -5.93 -4.14 8.88
N GLY A 74 -4.63 -4.42 8.77
CA GLY A 74 -4.00 -4.90 7.54
C GLY A 74 -2.82 -4.06 7.08
N SER A 75 -2.01 -4.64 6.20
CA SER A 75 -0.85 -3.97 5.64
C SER A 75 -1.25 -2.99 4.54
N VAL A 76 -0.42 -1.97 4.37
CA VAL A 76 -0.43 -1.11 3.19
C VAL A 76 0.94 -1.22 2.53
N GLU A 77 0.96 -1.76 1.33
CA GLU A 77 2.17 -2.05 0.56
C GLU A 77 2.13 -1.25 -0.75
N ALA A 78 3.18 -0.48 -1.03
CA ALA A 78 3.30 0.34 -2.22
C ALA A 78 4.58 0.02 -3.01
N GLU A 79 4.45 -0.16 -4.31
CA GLU A 79 5.53 -0.40 -5.27
C GLU A 79 5.38 0.50 -6.50
N PRO A 80 6.42 0.63 -7.35
CA PRO A 80 6.32 1.46 -8.55
C PRO A 80 5.36 0.83 -9.57
N ALA A 81 4.52 1.65 -10.20
CA ALA A 81 3.73 1.23 -11.35
C ALA A 81 4.59 1.22 -12.63
N SER A 82 4.29 0.29 -13.54
CA SER A 82 4.85 0.31 -14.91
C SER A 82 4.15 1.30 -15.82
N GLY A 83 2.93 1.73 -15.48
CA GLY A 83 2.11 2.66 -16.24
C GLY A 83 2.04 4.06 -15.61
N ASN A 84 1.15 4.88 -16.16
CA ASN A 84 0.84 6.23 -15.68
C ASN A 84 -0.39 6.28 -14.76
N GLU A 85 -1.01 5.14 -14.48
CA GLU A 85 -2.16 5.02 -13.57
C GLU A 85 -1.75 4.40 -12.26
N VAL A 86 -2.36 4.87 -11.18
CA VAL A 86 -2.30 4.19 -9.90
C VAL A 86 -3.15 2.93 -9.99
N GLU A 87 -2.64 1.81 -9.49
CA GLU A 87 -3.40 0.56 -9.35
C GLU A 87 -3.51 0.22 -7.86
N VAL A 88 -4.71 -0.08 -7.37
CA VAL A 88 -4.97 -0.44 -5.98
C VAL A 88 -5.72 -1.75 -5.95
N VAL A 89 -5.16 -2.73 -5.24
CA VAL A 89 -5.80 -4.00 -4.93
C VAL A 89 -5.99 -4.07 -3.42
N ALA A 90 -7.22 -4.32 -2.97
CA ALA A 90 -7.52 -4.52 -1.56
C ALA A 90 -8.07 -5.93 -1.34
N VAL A 91 -7.37 -6.73 -0.52
CA VAL A 91 -7.75 -8.11 -0.20
C VAL A 91 -8.33 -8.15 1.21
N LYS A 92 -9.60 -8.55 1.32
CA LYS A 92 -10.31 -8.60 2.61
C LYS A 92 -10.35 -10.02 3.16
N ARG A 93 -10.05 -10.18 4.44
CA ARG A 93 -10.07 -11.48 5.14
C ARG A 93 -10.60 -11.32 6.56
N ALA A 94 -11.42 -12.24 7.01
CA ALA A 94 -11.94 -12.28 8.37
C ALA A 94 -11.96 -13.73 8.87
N ARG A 95 -11.95 -13.94 10.19
CA ARG A 95 -12.14 -15.29 10.76
C ARG A 95 -13.59 -15.51 11.18
N ARG A 96 -14.26 -14.47 11.69
CA ARG A 96 -15.63 -14.55 12.19
C ARG A 96 -16.59 -13.61 11.50
N SER A 97 -16.19 -12.36 11.25
CA SER A 97 -17.01 -11.37 10.57
C SER A 97 -17.13 -11.67 9.08
N ASN A 98 -18.08 -11.02 8.42
CA ASN A 98 -18.19 -11.06 6.96
C ASN A 98 -17.28 -9.97 6.34
N PRO A 99 -16.27 -10.32 5.53
CA PRO A 99 -15.38 -9.34 4.90
C PRO A 99 -16.10 -8.34 3.98
N ASP A 100 -17.26 -8.71 3.42
CA ASP A 100 -18.04 -7.85 2.53
C ASP A 100 -18.71 -6.67 3.25
N ASP A 101 -18.82 -6.74 4.58
CA ASP A 101 -19.37 -5.66 5.39
C ASP A 101 -18.41 -4.44 5.43
N VAL A 102 -17.12 -4.66 5.20
CA VAL A 102 -16.13 -3.59 5.04
C VAL A 102 -16.16 -3.10 3.61
N ARG A 103 -16.49 -1.83 3.40
CA ARG A 103 -16.53 -1.20 2.07
C ARG A 103 -15.20 -0.54 1.75
N ILE A 104 -14.82 -0.51 0.48
CA ILE A 104 -13.70 0.31 0.03
C ILE A 104 -14.30 1.57 -0.59
N GLU A 105 -14.06 2.72 0.03
CA GLU A 105 -14.53 4.01 -0.47
C GLU A 105 -13.40 4.74 -1.18
N VAL A 106 -13.67 5.30 -2.36
CA VAL A 106 -12.73 6.10 -3.14
C VAL A 106 -13.25 7.54 -3.21
N ILE A 107 -12.46 8.48 -2.71
CA ILE A 107 -12.78 9.90 -2.66
C ILE A 107 -11.78 10.65 -3.54
N GLN A 108 -12.27 11.23 -4.65
CA GLN A 108 -11.48 12.11 -5.49
C GLN A 108 -11.58 13.55 -4.97
N HIS A 109 -10.46 14.27 -4.95
CA HIS A 109 -10.40 15.66 -4.51
C HIS A 109 -9.28 16.42 -5.23
N ALA A 110 -9.19 17.73 -5.02
CA ALA A 110 -8.22 18.58 -5.73
C ALA A 110 -6.76 18.15 -5.54
N GLU A 111 -6.43 17.64 -4.34
CA GLU A 111 -5.07 17.20 -3.98
C GLU A 111 -4.73 15.76 -4.40
N GLY A 112 -5.70 14.99 -4.91
CA GLY A 112 -5.47 13.61 -5.32
C GLY A 112 -6.65 12.67 -5.06
N VAL A 113 -6.36 11.46 -4.62
CA VAL A 113 -7.34 10.40 -4.35
C VAL A 113 -7.09 9.80 -2.98
N THR A 114 -8.13 9.71 -2.16
CA THR A 114 -8.10 8.96 -0.89
C THR A 114 -8.94 7.70 -1.01
N ILE A 115 -8.38 6.55 -0.61
CA ILE A 115 -9.07 5.26 -0.56
C ILE A 115 -9.08 4.75 0.87
N CYS A 116 -10.27 4.50 1.42
CA CYS A 116 -10.44 4.02 2.78
C CYS A 116 -11.05 2.61 2.84
N ALA A 117 -10.60 1.81 3.80
CA ALA A 117 -11.38 0.68 4.31
C ALA A 117 -12.40 1.20 5.33
N VAL A 118 -13.68 1.22 4.96
CA VAL A 118 -14.79 1.72 5.77
C VAL A 118 -15.55 0.57 6.39
N TYR A 119 -15.42 0.41 7.70
CA TYR A 119 -16.08 -0.65 8.47
C TYR A 119 -17.55 -0.30 8.74
N PRO A 120 -18.40 -1.29 9.06
CA PRO A 120 -19.78 -1.04 9.48
C PRO A 120 -19.86 -0.04 10.63
N ASN A 121 -20.90 0.79 10.61
CA ASN A 121 -21.15 1.73 11.68
C ASN A 121 -21.47 0.97 12.97
N VAL A 122 -20.93 1.45 14.08
CA VAL A 122 -21.32 1.02 15.42
C VAL A 122 -22.19 2.10 16.06
N GLU A 123 -23.05 1.72 16.99
CA GLU A 123 -23.98 2.65 17.64
C GLU A 123 -23.23 3.88 18.21
N GLY A 124 -23.75 5.08 17.91
CA GLY A 124 -23.28 6.35 18.47
C GLY A 124 -22.39 7.22 17.58
N ARG A 125 -21.76 6.70 16.51
CA ARG A 125 -21.05 7.52 15.51
C ARG A 125 -20.79 6.75 14.20
N ALA A 126 -21.10 7.38 13.07
CA ALA A 126 -20.81 6.80 11.76
C ALA A 126 -19.30 6.85 11.45
N ASN A 127 -18.82 5.81 10.76
CA ASN A 127 -17.52 5.79 10.13
C ASN A 127 -17.51 6.70 8.91
N THR A 128 -16.44 7.48 8.75
CA THR A 128 -16.29 8.45 7.66
C THR A 128 -14.91 8.38 7.03
N CYS A 129 -14.89 8.29 5.70
CA CYS A 129 -13.68 8.46 4.90
C CYS A 129 -13.54 9.94 4.51
N THR A 130 -12.50 10.61 4.99
CA THR A 130 -12.14 11.95 4.50
C THR A 130 -10.63 12.01 4.23
N PRO A 131 -10.18 12.83 3.27
CA PRO A 131 -8.77 13.02 2.99
C PRO A 131 -7.98 13.55 4.19
N GLY A 132 -6.69 13.25 4.21
CA GLY A 132 -5.72 13.74 5.19
C GLY A 132 -5.98 13.23 6.61
N GLN A 133 -5.75 14.08 7.61
CA GLN A 133 -5.87 13.72 9.04
C GLN A 133 -7.32 13.62 9.54
N GLY A 134 -8.31 13.94 8.71
CA GLY A 134 -9.72 13.86 9.08
C GLY A 134 -10.28 12.44 9.07
N GLY A 135 -11.58 12.34 9.29
CA GLY A 135 -12.32 11.09 9.20
C GLY A 135 -12.37 10.36 10.54
N HIS A 136 -13.15 9.29 10.57
CA HIS A 136 -13.32 8.49 11.77
C HIS A 136 -13.53 7.04 11.37
N MET A 137 -12.76 6.14 11.98
CA MET A 137 -12.95 4.71 11.78
C MET A 137 -12.99 4.00 13.11
N ASN A 138 -14.06 3.21 13.29
CA ASN A 138 -14.26 2.32 14.40
C ASN A 138 -14.49 0.92 13.84
N VAL A 139 -13.72 -0.03 14.34
CA VAL A 139 -13.71 -1.44 13.91
C VAL A 139 -14.32 -2.36 14.96
N ARG A 140 -14.97 -1.81 15.98
CA ARG A 140 -15.57 -2.59 17.06
C ARG A 140 -16.49 -3.66 16.49
N ASP A 141 -16.36 -4.86 17.06
CA ASP A 141 -17.11 -6.07 16.67
C ASP A 141 -16.88 -6.53 15.21
N ASN A 142 -15.78 -6.09 14.56
CA ASN A 142 -15.39 -6.55 13.23
C ASN A 142 -13.91 -6.95 13.16
N ASP A 143 -13.63 -8.22 12.83
CA ASP A 143 -12.26 -8.76 12.76
C ASP A 143 -11.66 -8.75 11.34
N THR A 144 -12.31 -8.07 10.40
CA THR A 144 -11.84 -8.02 9.01
C THR A 144 -10.52 -7.26 8.90
N ASN A 145 -9.59 -7.88 8.22
CA ASN A 145 -8.31 -7.35 7.79
C ASN A 145 -8.36 -7.01 6.30
N VAL A 146 -7.87 -5.82 5.93
CA VAL A 146 -7.80 -5.33 4.56
C VAL A 146 -6.35 -5.03 4.23
N ASN A 147 -5.75 -5.88 3.39
CA ASN A 147 -4.39 -5.65 2.90
C ASN A 147 -4.45 -4.91 1.57
N PHE A 148 -3.82 -3.74 1.51
CA PHE A 148 -3.73 -2.92 0.31
C PHE A 148 -2.38 -3.16 -0.37
N ARG A 149 -2.43 -3.40 -1.67
CA ARG A 149 -1.28 -3.32 -2.58
C ARG A 149 -1.51 -2.19 -3.56
N VAL A 150 -0.56 -1.29 -3.65
CA VAL A 150 -0.64 -0.06 -4.44
C VAL A 150 0.52 -0.03 -5.42
N ARG A 151 0.23 0.17 -6.70
CA ARG A 151 1.23 0.54 -7.68
C ARG A 151 1.15 2.02 -7.94
N VAL A 152 2.25 2.73 -7.72
CA VAL A 152 2.31 4.19 -7.78
C VAL A 152 3.15 4.63 -8.97
N PRO A 153 2.60 5.38 -9.94
CA PRO A 153 3.35 5.95 -11.05
C PRO A 153 4.44 6.91 -10.62
N ALA A 154 5.38 7.15 -11.52
CA ALA A 154 6.44 8.09 -11.27
C ALA A 154 5.91 9.51 -10.99
N GLY A 155 6.45 10.17 -9.96
CA GLY A 155 6.08 11.54 -9.59
C GLY A 155 4.76 11.70 -8.81
N VAL A 156 4.02 10.62 -8.55
CA VAL A 156 2.83 10.65 -7.68
C VAL A 156 3.25 10.40 -6.23
N ARG A 157 2.80 11.27 -5.31
CA ARG A 157 3.06 11.13 -3.87
C ARG A 157 2.22 10.00 -3.27
N PHE A 158 2.73 9.33 -2.25
CA PHE A 158 2.04 8.23 -1.60
C PHE A 158 1.88 8.50 -0.09
N ALA A 159 0.64 8.36 0.40
CA ALA A 159 0.34 8.41 1.82
C ALA A 159 -0.28 7.08 2.29
N GLY A 160 0.42 6.32 3.10
CA GLY A 160 -0.04 5.06 3.67
C GLY A 160 -0.37 5.20 5.15
N ARG A 161 -1.64 5.00 5.54
CA ARG A 161 -2.09 5.07 6.93
C ARG A 161 -2.80 3.78 7.33
N THR A 162 -2.40 3.20 8.45
CA THR A 162 -3.13 2.07 9.07
C THR A 162 -3.07 2.20 10.60
N VAL A 163 -3.75 1.32 11.34
CA VAL A 163 -3.67 1.29 12.81
C VAL A 163 -2.95 0.02 13.25
N ASN A 164 -3.33 -1.13 12.71
CA ASN A 164 -2.80 -2.44 13.03
C ASN A 164 -2.29 -3.12 11.76
N GLY A 165 -1.04 -2.86 11.45
CA GLY A 165 -0.39 -3.36 10.25
C GLY A 165 0.87 -2.58 9.92
N LYS A 166 1.73 -3.21 9.11
CA LYS A 166 2.91 -2.56 8.54
C LYS A 166 2.51 -1.61 7.41
N VAL A 167 3.31 -0.57 7.22
CA VAL A 167 3.29 0.25 6.01
C VAL A 167 4.62 0.09 5.31
N GLU A 168 4.59 -0.35 4.06
CA GLU A 168 5.78 -0.63 3.26
C GLU A 168 5.65 0.12 1.94
N ALA A 169 6.66 0.91 1.59
CA ALA A 169 6.71 1.67 0.35
C ALA A 169 8.10 1.51 -0.26
N GLU A 170 8.22 0.79 -1.36
CA GLU A 170 9.51 0.42 -1.93
C GLU A 170 9.79 1.13 -3.25
N ARG A 171 10.99 1.69 -3.38
CA ARG A 171 11.53 2.27 -4.62
C ARG A 171 10.61 3.30 -5.28
N LEU A 172 9.83 4.03 -4.49
CA LEU A 172 8.98 5.10 -5.02
C LEU A 172 9.83 6.28 -5.50
N THR A 173 9.27 7.13 -6.34
CA THR A 173 10.03 8.22 -6.99
C THR A 173 9.64 9.62 -6.51
N ALA A 174 8.65 9.71 -5.64
CA ALA A 174 8.13 10.94 -5.07
C ALA A 174 8.04 10.84 -3.55
N ASP A 175 7.55 11.90 -2.91
CA ASP A 175 7.49 11.96 -1.46
C ASP A 175 6.49 10.94 -0.88
N VAL A 176 6.86 10.40 0.28
CA VAL A 176 6.10 9.36 0.98
C VAL A 176 5.75 9.80 2.39
N GLU A 177 4.49 9.66 2.78
CA GLU A 177 4.05 9.72 4.17
C GLU A 177 3.56 8.35 4.62
N ALA A 178 4.08 7.85 5.74
CA ALA A 178 3.69 6.56 6.29
C ALA A 178 3.32 6.70 7.77
N THR A 179 2.14 6.24 8.17
CA THR A 179 1.70 6.30 9.57
C THR A 179 1.07 4.97 9.97
N THR A 180 1.46 4.45 11.13
CA THR A 180 0.77 3.34 11.78
C THR A 180 0.73 3.52 13.29
N VAL A 181 0.01 2.68 14.00
CA VAL A 181 0.05 2.65 15.48
C VAL A 181 0.75 1.39 15.95
N ASN A 182 0.34 0.23 15.41
CA ASN A 182 0.87 -1.09 15.73
C ASN A 182 1.38 -1.73 14.44
N GLY A 183 2.64 -1.46 14.13
CA GLY A 183 3.32 -1.97 12.96
C GLY A 183 4.61 -1.22 12.68
N SER A 184 5.50 -1.89 11.96
CA SER A 184 6.72 -1.28 11.47
C SER A 184 6.46 -0.54 10.16
N ILE A 185 7.27 0.47 9.91
CA ILE A 185 7.25 1.25 8.67
C ILE A 185 8.57 1.04 7.95
N SER A 186 8.50 0.65 6.67
CA SER A 186 9.66 0.54 5.78
C SER A 186 9.42 1.41 4.56
N VAL A 187 10.28 2.39 4.31
CA VAL A 187 10.16 3.30 3.17
C VAL A 187 11.48 3.36 2.41
N SER A 188 11.42 3.24 1.09
CA SER A 188 12.51 3.55 0.17
C SER A 188 11.97 4.41 -0.95
N THR A 189 12.51 5.62 -1.10
CA THR A 189 12.08 6.55 -2.14
C THR A 189 13.24 7.39 -2.64
N SER A 190 13.20 7.80 -3.92
CA SER A 190 14.10 8.84 -4.43
C SER A 190 13.71 10.25 -3.96
N GLY A 191 12.53 10.41 -3.35
CA GLY A 191 12.04 11.65 -2.74
C GLY A 191 12.38 11.77 -1.24
N LEU A 192 11.51 12.47 -0.51
CA LEU A 192 11.55 12.58 0.94
C LEU A 192 10.54 11.61 1.58
N ALA A 193 10.83 11.15 2.80
CA ALA A 193 9.92 10.30 3.57
C ALA A 193 9.58 10.94 4.91
N ARG A 194 8.31 10.86 5.33
CA ARG A 194 7.85 11.18 6.69
C ARG A 194 7.22 9.93 7.28
N ALA A 195 7.63 9.53 8.49
CA ALA A 195 7.10 8.33 9.11
C ALA A 195 6.86 8.47 10.62
N LYS A 196 5.71 7.94 11.09
CA LYS A 196 5.32 7.93 12.51
C LYS A 196 4.68 6.61 12.88
N THR A 197 5.14 6.01 13.97
CA THR A 197 4.50 4.82 14.56
C THR A 197 4.46 4.94 16.09
N VAL A 198 3.77 4.03 16.78
CA VAL A 198 3.82 3.93 18.25
C VAL A 198 4.55 2.65 18.64
N ASN A 199 4.11 1.52 18.11
CA ASN A 199 4.67 0.19 18.35
C ASN A 199 5.16 -0.39 17.03
N GLY A 200 6.46 -0.22 16.78
CA GLY A 200 7.14 -0.69 15.59
C GLY A 200 8.37 0.16 15.28
N SER A 201 9.23 -0.41 14.44
CA SER A 201 10.44 0.28 13.97
C SER A 201 10.14 1.08 12.72
N ILE A 202 10.92 2.14 12.51
CA ILE A 202 10.90 2.94 11.29
C ILE A 202 12.23 2.73 10.59
N THR A 203 12.18 2.25 9.35
CA THR A 203 13.32 2.22 8.43
C THR A 203 12.97 3.08 7.22
N ALA A 204 13.78 4.10 6.93
CA ALA A 204 13.56 4.94 5.75
C ALA A 204 14.85 5.20 4.98
N VAL A 205 14.82 4.99 3.67
CA VAL A 205 15.88 5.33 2.72
C VAL A 205 15.37 6.45 1.83
N MET A 206 16.03 7.61 1.89
CA MET A 206 15.65 8.80 1.14
C MET A 206 16.70 9.13 0.09
N GLY A 207 16.24 9.44 -1.12
CA GLY A 207 17.09 9.90 -2.23
C GLY A 207 17.34 11.40 -2.23
N ARG A 208 16.55 12.18 -1.47
CA ARG A 208 16.80 13.61 -1.24
C ARG A 208 17.03 13.90 0.24
N ALA A 209 17.63 15.06 0.49
CA ALA A 209 17.79 15.64 1.82
C ALA A 209 17.47 17.14 1.81
N ASP A 210 16.55 17.57 0.94
CA ASP A 210 16.26 18.95 0.59
C ASP A 210 14.98 19.54 1.18
N TRP A 211 14.56 19.05 2.36
CA TRP A 211 13.33 19.52 2.99
C TRP A 211 13.39 21.00 3.40
N SER A 212 12.26 21.70 3.21
CA SER A 212 12.06 23.09 3.63
C SER A 212 11.48 23.19 5.03
N GLU A 213 10.58 22.29 5.38
CA GLU A 213 9.97 22.17 6.70
C GLU A 213 10.61 21.02 7.45
N GLY A 214 10.88 21.22 8.75
CA GLY A 214 11.55 20.25 9.61
C GLY A 214 11.06 18.80 9.40
N LEU A 215 12.00 17.86 9.43
CA LEU A 215 11.73 16.46 9.21
C LEU A 215 11.68 15.72 10.54
N GLU A 216 10.56 15.05 10.83
CA GLU A 216 10.33 14.40 12.11
C GLU A 216 10.02 12.92 11.93
N PHE A 217 10.71 12.08 12.70
CA PHE A 217 10.43 10.66 12.84
C PHE A 217 10.23 10.30 14.30
N LYS A 218 9.13 9.60 14.59
CA LYS A 218 8.75 9.29 15.97
C LYS A 218 8.22 7.87 16.11
N THR A 219 8.71 7.18 17.14
CA THR A 219 8.16 5.93 17.65
C THR A 219 8.17 5.92 19.18
N VAL A 220 7.48 4.97 19.81
CA VAL A 220 7.58 4.74 21.26
C VAL A 220 8.33 3.45 21.53
N ASN A 221 7.92 2.36 20.89
CA ASN A 221 8.52 1.03 21.02
C ASN A 221 9.04 0.57 19.67
N GLY A 222 10.29 0.89 19.36
CA GLY A 222 10.97 0.53 18.12
C GLY A 222 12.18 1.41 17.84
N GLY A 223 13.03 0.93 16.93
CA GLY A 223 14.18 1.69 16.44
C GLY A 223 13.80 2.65 15.33
N ILE A 224 14.62 3.68 15.14
CA ILE A 224 14.56 4.55 13.97
C ILE A 224 15.87 4.41 13.21
N GLU A 225 15.81 3.97 11.97
CA GLU A 225 16.95 3.89 11.07
C GLU A 225 16.66 4.69 9.80
N LEU A 226 17.44 5.74 9.58
CA LEU A 226 17.30 6.62 8.42
C LEU A 226 18.56 6.60 7.59
N SER A 227 18.43 6.39 6.28
CA SER A 227 19.51 6.51 5.32
C SER A 227 19.31 7.74 4.45
N PHE A 228 20.33 8.59 4.40
CA PHE A 228 20.35 9.82 3.61
C PHE A 228 21.49 9.85 2.60
N PRO A 229 21.39 10.64 1.52
CA PRO A 229 22.51 10.88 0.62
C PRO A 229 23.71 11.50 1.34
N ALA A 230 24.91 11.29 0.80
CA ALA A 230 26.15 11.86 1.34
C ALA A 230 26.14 13.40 1.46
N THR A 231 25.25 14.07 0.75
CA THR A 231 25.07 15.53 0.70
C THR A 231 24.15 16.07 1.79
N LEU A 232 23.82 15.27 2.81
CA LEU A 232 22.98 15.69 3.93
C LEU A 232 23.57 16.92 4.65
N ASN A 233 22.74 17.95 4.82
CA ASN A 233 23.02 19.11 5.68
C ASN A 233 21.81 19.30 6.60
N ALA A 234 22.02 19.17 7.92
CA ALA A 234 20.92 19.22 8.88
C ALA A 234 21.39 19.56 10.30
N GLU A 235 20.54 20.25 11.05
CA GLU A 235 20.57 20.32 12.51
C GLU A 235 19.81 19.13 13.08
N VAL A 236 20.50 18.25 13.79
CA VAL A 236 19.97 17.01 14.31
C VAL A 236 19.61 17.17 15.79
N ASP A 237 18.39 16.81 16.16
CA ASP A 237 17.96 16.57 17.54
C ASP A 237 17.42 15.14 17.66
N ALA A 238 18.27 14.23 18.13
CA ALA A 238 17.95 12.83 18.33
C ALA A 238 17.87 12.48 19.82
N LYS A 239 16.80 11.79 20.22
CA LYS A 239 16.48 11.44 21.60
C LYS A 239 15.99 9.99 21.71
N THR A 240 16.53 9.28 22.70
CA THR A 240 16.04 7.97 23.15
C THR A 240 16.08 7.89 24.68
N LEU A 241 15.15 7.14 25.30
CA LEU A 241 15.23 6.86 26.73
C LEU A 241 16.01 5.56 26.99
N ASN A 242 15.69 4.50 26.25
CA ASN A 242 16.25 3.17 26.35
C ASN A 242 16.78 2.71 24.98
N GLY A 243 18.06 2.98 24.74
CA GLY A 243 18.76 2.63 23.51
C GLY A 243 20.00 3.50 23.32
N ASP A 244 20.61 3.39 22.14
CA ASP A 244 21.77 4.18 21.76
C ASP A 244 21.48 4.99 20.50
N ILE A 245 22.23 6.08 20.31
CA ILE A 245 22.17 6.93 19.12
C ILE A 245 23.50 6.82 18.37
N THR A 246 23.42 6.52 17.08
CA THR A 246 24.58 6.38 16.18
C THR A 246 24.37 7.16 14.89
N SER A 247 25.48 7.62 14.29
CA SER A 247 25.49 8.35 13.03
C SER A 247 26.75 8.00 12.24
N ASP A 248 26.58 7.71 10.95
CA ASP A 248 27.67 7.50 10.00
C ASP A 248 28.22 8.85 9.45
N PHE A 249 27.51 9.96 9.70
CA PHE A 249 27.94 11.29 9.31
C PHE A 249 28.82 11.94 10.39
N PRO A 250 29.87 12.71 10.00
CA PRO A 250 30.58 13.59 10.90
C PRO A 250 29.62 14.63 11.52
N LEU A 251 29.68 14.78 12.84
CA LEU A 251 28.79 15.65 13.61
C LEU A 251 29.60 16.71 14.36
N THR A 252 29.21 17.97 14.18
CA THR A 252 29.65 19.07 15.05
C THR A 252 28.65 19.17 16.20
N VAL A 253 29.00 18.57 17.35
CA VAL A 253 28.11 18.53 18.51
C VAL A 253 27.99 19.91 19.15
N THR A 254 26.75 20.34 19.41
CA THR A 254 26.46 21.54 20.21
C THR A 254 25.94 21.11 21.59
N GLY A 255 26.61 21.57 22.66
CA GLY A 255 26.21 21.26 24.03
C GLY A 255 26.70 19.89 24.55
N ARG A 256 25.84 19.16 25.29
CA ARG A 256 26.21 17.90 25.96
C ARG A 256 25.82 16.69 25.12
N PHE A 257 26.82 15.92 24.71
CA PHE A 257 26.62 14.60 24.09
C PHE A 257 26.38 13.52 25.15
N SER A 258 25.40 12.66 24.93
CA SER A 258 25.22 11.44 25.71
C SER A 258 24.72 10.31 24.82
N LYS A 259 24.84 9.06 25.28
CA LYS A 259 24.30 7.89 24.55
C LYS A 259 22.80 7.98 24.23
N ARG A 260 22.06 8.80 24.98
CA ARG A 260 20.59 8.94 24.94
C ARG A 260 20.09 10.24 24.30
N ARG A 261 20.99 11.20 24.06
CA ARG A 261 20.65 12.49 23.45
C ARG A 261 21.82 13.00 22.65
N MET A 262 21.53 13.32 21.39
CA MET A 262 22.48 13.87 20.44
C MET A 262 21.86 15.12 19.84
N THR A 263 22.55 16.25 20.01
CA THR A 263 22.24 17.51 19.33
C THR A 263 23.49 17.98 18.63
N GLY A 264 23.38 18.33 17.35
CA GLY A 264 24.53 18.78 16.59
C GLY A 264 24.23 18.96 15.11
N THR A 265 25.24 19.45 14.41
CA THR A 265 25.14 19.83 13.01
C THR A 265 25.82 18.78 12.12
N ILE A 266 25.12 18.30 11.10
CA ILE A 266 25.68 17.52 9.99
C ILE A 266 25.92 18.46 8.80
N GLY A 267 27.13 18.42 8.24
CA GLY A 267 27.51 19.25 7.10
C GLY A 267 27.46 20.75 7.45
N GLY A 268 26.82 21.54 6.59
CA GLY A 268 26.57 22.97 6.79
C GLY A 268 25.32 23.31 7.61
N GLY A 269 24.57 22.31 8.10
CA GLY A 269 23.40 22.53 8.95
C GLY A 269 22.18 23.15 8.24
N GLY A 270 21.44 23.97 8.98
CA GLY A 270 20.35 24.82 8.48
C GLY A 270 18.96 24.19 8.34
N ARG A 271 18.84 22.86 8.43
CA ARG A 271 17.56 22.15 8.30
C ARG A 271 17.29 21.27 9.51
N ASP A 272 16.12 21.40 10.12
CA ASP A 272 15.81 20.61 11.32
C ASP A 272 15.50 19.14 10.99
N LEU A 273 16.19 18.22 11.66
CA LEU A 273 15.94 16.78 11.67
C LEU A 273 15.72 16.32 13.12
N ARG A 274 14.50 15.88 13.42
CA ARG A 274 14.10 15.43 14.76
C ARG A 274 13.78 13.95 14.80
N LEU A 275 14.47 13.23 15.68
CA LEU A 275 14.33 11.78 15.84
C LEU A 275 14.00 11.46 17.30
N GLU A 276 12.86 10.83 17.55
CA GLU A 276 12.39 10.56 18.91
C GLU A 276 11.90 9.12 19.05
N THR A 277 12.51 8.37 19.97
CA THR A 277 12.02 7.06 20.43
C THR A 277 12.08 6.97 21.95
N VAL A 278 11.29 6.09 22.56
CA VAL A 278 11.40 5.80 24.00
C VAL A 278 12.19 4.52 24.21
N ASN A 279 11.80 3.43 23.56
CA ASN A 279 12.44 2.12 23.65
C ASN A 279 12.94 1.71 22.26
N GLY A 280 14.21 1.96 21.99
CA GLY A 280 14.85 1.66 20.72
C GLY A 280 16.07 2.54 20.46
N SER A 281 16.85 2.13 19.47
CA SER A 281 18.03 2.87 19.02
C SER A 281 17.69 3.79 17.86
N VAL A 282 18.45 4.88 17.73
CA VAL A 282 18.38 5.80 16.60
C VAL A 282 19.66 5.66 15.78
N GLN A 283 19.52 5.45 14.48
CA GLN A 283 20.63 5.24 13.56
C GLN A 283 20.47 6.16 12.35
N ILE A 284 21.47 7.01 12.11
CA ILE A 284 21.56 7.86 10.92
C ILE A 284 22.65 7.28 10.03
N ARG A 285 22.25 6.73 8.90
CA ARG A 285 23.11 6.02 7.95
C ARG A 285 23.41 6.89 6.75
N ARG A 286 24.62 6.73 6.21
CA ARG A 286 24.98 7.26 4.91
C ARG A 286 24.58 6.26 3.83
N ALA A 287 23.64 6.63 2.97
CA ALA A 287 23.30 5.83 1.79
C ALA A 287 24.52 5.74 0.86
N SER A 288 24.80 4.52 0.39
CA SER A 288 25.92 4.21 -0.50
C SER A 288 25.70 4.75 -1.90
#